data_AF-A0A935NUD8-F1
#
_entry.id   AF-A0A935NUD8-F1
#
_cell.length_a   1.000
_cell.length_b   1.000
_cell.length_c   1.000
_cell.angle_alpha   90.00
_cell.angle_beta   90.00
_cell.angle_gamma   90.00
#
_symmetry.space_group_name_H-M   'P 1'
#
loop_
_entity.id
_entity.type
_entity.pdbx_description
1 polymer ?
#
loop_
_entity_poly.entity_id
_entity_poly.type
_entity_poly.pdbx_seq_one_letter_code
_entity_poly.pdbx_strand_id
1 'polypeptide(L)'
;MNPIIGWSLATILVVVAWYSYGWQGVLLSVSVVVFWLLLQFSRAMRAMRQAGQAPVGHVDSAVMLNAKLQPGMTMLQVIGLTRSLGRKLDGGDDHWSWSDEGGSTVKLRFEGGKLARFELDRPAP
;
A
#
# COMPACT_ATOMS: atom_id res chain seq x y z
N MET A 1 -3.04 11.89 -7.97
CA MET A 1 -3.46 12.22 -9.35
C MET A 1 -4.11 10.99 -9.95
N ASN A 2 -5.39 11.08 -10.31
CA ASN A 2 -6.23 9.93 -10.66
C ASN A 2 -5.73 9.30 -11.98
N PRO A 3 -5.30 8.02 -12.01
CA PRO A 3 -4.70 7.38 -13.20
C PRO A 3 -5.62 7.39 -14.44
N ILE A 4 -6.94 7.49 -14.21
CA ILE A 4 -7.97 7.61 -15.23
C ILE A 4 -7.77 8.87 -16.11
N ILE A 5 -7.34 9.98 -15.51
CA ILE A 5 -7.11 11.26 -16.20
C ILE A 5 -5.91 11.14 -17.17
N GLY A 6 -4.90 10.33 -16.79
CA GLY A 6 -3.74 10.07 -17.63
C GLY A 6 -4.07 9.21 -18.86
N TRP A 7 -4.94 8.21 -18.69
CA TRP A 7 -5.42 7.37 -19.80
C TRP A 7 -6.23 8.18 -20.82
N SER A 8 -7.15 9.03 -20.36
CA SER A 8 -7.92 9.89 -21.26
C SER A 8 -7.05 10.87 -22.05
N LEU A 9 -6.02 11.46 -21.42
CA LEU A 9 -5.12 12.40 -22.09
C LEU A 9 -4.24 11.70 -23.14
N ALA A 10 -3.78 10.48 -22.85
CA ALA A 10 -3.01 9.67 -23.80
C ALA A 10 -3.84 9.30 -25.03
N THR A 11 -5.10 8.90 -24.85
CA THR A 11 -6.00 8.60 -25.98
C THR A 11 -6.25 9.83 -26.86
N ILE A 12 -6.49 11.00 -26.25
CA ILE A 12 -6.70 12.24 -27.00
C ILE A 12 -5.45 12.63 -27.80
N LEU A 13 -4.26 12.52 -27.20
CA LEU A 13 -2.99 12.81 -27.88
C LEU A 13 -2.76 11.91 -29.10
N VAL A 14 -3.04 10.60 -28.98
CA VAL A 14 -2.91 9.64 -30.09
C VAL A 14 -3.90 9.96 -31.21
N VAL A 15 -5.15 10.29 -30.88
CA VAL A 15 -6.20 10.63 -31.88
C VAL A 15 -5.89 11.95 -32.59
N VAL A 16 -5.44 12.97 -31.86
CA VAL A 16 -5.07 14.28 -32.43
C VAL A 16 -3.83 14.16 -33.32
N ALA A 17 -2.82 13.38 -32.90
CA ALA A 17 -1.61 13.17 -33.69
C ALA A 17 -1.85 12.34 -34.97
N TRP A 18 -2.80 11.39 -34.93
CA TRP A 18 -3.24 10.64 -36.11
C TRP A 18 -3.87 11.57 -37.15
N TYR A 19 -4.62 12.58 -36.71
CA TYR A 19 -5.31 13.52 -37.61
C TYR A 19 -4.38 14.58 -38.22
N SER A 20 -3.31 14.99 -37.52
CA SER A 20 -2.51 16.17 -37.93
C SER A 20 -1.27 15.89 -38.78
N TYR A 21 -0.59 14.73 -38.64
CA TYR A 21 0.81 14.60 -39.11
C TYR A 21 1.16 13.29 -39.85
N GLY A 22 0.18 12.41 -40.12
CA GLY A 22 0.44 11.12 -40.77
C GLY A 22 1.47 10.26 -40.00
N TRP A 23 2.44 9.67 -40.71
CA TRP A 23 3.39 8.70 -40.14
C TRP A 23 4.34 9.29 -39.06
N GLN A 24 4.64 10.60 -39.12
CA GLN A 24 5.49 11.26 -38.13
C GLN A 24 4.78 11.49 -36.79
N GLY A 25 3.47 11.72 -36.81
CA GLY A 25 2.65 11.88 -35.60
C GLY A 25 2.51 10.57 -34.80
N VAL A 26 2.51 9.44 -35.50
CA VAL A 26 2.50 8.10 -34.88
C VAL A 26 3.79 7.86 -34.09
N LEU A 27 4.94 8.14 -34.70
CA LEU A 27 6.25 8.02 -34.02
C LEU A 27 6.31 8.87 -32.74
N LEU A 28 5.88 10.13 -32.82
CA LEU A 28 5.90 11.04 -31.68
C LEU A 28 4.93 10.59 -30.57
N SER A 29 3.73 10.14 -30.94
CA SER A 29 2.74 9.62 -29.98
C SER A 29 3.24 8.35 -29.29
N VAL A 30 3.85 7.43 -30.04
CA VAL A 30 4.46 6.22 -29.48
C VAL A 30 5.57 6.59 -28.50
N SER A 31 6.45 7.54 -28.82
CA SER A 31 7.49 8.01 -27.90
C SER A 31 6.91 8.61 -26.62
N VAL A 32 5.86 9.44 -26.71
CA VAL A 32 5.19 10.03 -25.54
C VAL A 32 4.50 8.96 -24.70
N VAL A 33 3.80 8.01 -25.32
CA VAL A 33 3.14 6.89 -24.63
C VAL A 33 4.15 6.01 -23.92
N VAL A 34 5.25 5.64 -24.58
CA VAL A 34 6.33 4.84 -23.99
C VAL A 34 6.99 5.59 -22.83
N PHE A 35 7.31 6.88 -23.01
CA PHE A 35 7.88 7.70 -21.95
C PHE A 35 6.94 7.82 -20.74
N TRP A 36 5.65 7.99 -21.00
CA TRP A 36 4.62 8.02 -19.96
C TRP A 36 4.49 6.68 -19.22
N LEU A 37 4.50 5.57 -19.95
CA LEU A 37 4.51 4.21 -19.39
C LEU A 37 5.74 3.97 -18.50
N LEU A 38 6.92 4.41 -18.92
CA LEU A 38 8.16 4.30 -18.13
C LEU A 38 8.11 5.10 -16.83
N LEU A 39 7.53 6.31 -16.86
CA LEU A 39 7.30 7.10 -15.64
C LEU A 39 6.32 6.40 -14.70
N GLN A 40 5.26 5.81 -15.25
CA GLN A 40 4.26 5.10 -14.47
C GLN A 40 4.83 3.82 -13.86
N PHE A 41 5.64 3.09 -14.61
CA PHE A 41 6.37 1.92 -14.12
C PHE A 41 7.37 2.27 -13.04
N SER A 42 8.11 3.38 -13.21
CA SER A 42 9.08 3.87 -12.21
C SER A 42 8.39 4.29 -10.91
N ARG A 43 7.21 4.91 -10.99
CA ARG A 43 6.37 5.21 -9.81
C ARG A 43 5.88 3.95 -9.12
N ALA A 44 5.40 2.97 -9.88
CA ALA A 44 4.96 1.67 -9.36
C ALA A 44 6.12 0.92 -8.66
N MET A 45 7.30 0.87 -9.30
CA MET A 45 8.51 0.26 -8.72
C MET A 45 8.98 0.98 -7.45
N ARG A 46 8.86 2.31 -7.36
CA ARG A 46 9.18 3.06 -6.14
C ARG A 46 8.22 2.72 -5.00
N ALA A 47 6.92 2.62 -5.27
CA ALA A 47 5.92 2.21 -4.29
C ALA A 47 6.12 0.75 -3.84
N MET A 48 6.43 -0.16 -4.77
CA MET A 48 6.77 -1.55 -4.45
C MET A 48 8.07 -1.66 -3.64
N ARG A 49 9.10 -0.87 -3.97
CA ARG A 49 10.35 -0.82 -3.17
C ARG A 49 10.11 -0.30 -1.76
N GLN A 50 9.24 0.70 -1.58
CA GLN A 50 8.84 1.18 -0.26
C GLN A 50 8.06 0.11 0.52
N ALA A 51 7.14 -0.60 -0.13
CA ALA A 51 6.39 -1.69 0.49
C ALA A 51 7.27 -2.91 0.83
N GLY A 52 8.27 -3.22 -0.01
CA GLY A 52 9.22 -4.31 0.22
C GLY A 52 10.34 -3.99 1.22
N GLN A 53 10.49 -2.71 1.61
CA GLN A 53 11.39 -2.28 2.68
C GLN A 53 10.69 -2.25 4.05
N ALA A 54 9.37 -2.44 4.11
CA ALA A 54 8.64 -2.48 5.37
C ALA A 54 9.03 -3.76 6.14
N PRO A 55 9.63 -3.64 7.34
CA PRO A 55 9.96 -4.80 8.16
C PRO A 55 8.69 -5.58 8.52
N VAL A 56 8.76 -6.91 8.55
CA VAL A 56 7.65 -7.76 9.01
C VAL A 56 7.25 -7.34 10.44
N GLY A 57 5.96 -7.11 10.66
CA GLY A 57 5.43 -6.62 11.93
C GLY A 57 5.66 -5.13 12.16
N HIS A 58 6.01 -4.34 11.16
CA HIS A 58 6.19 -2.89 11.30
C HIS A 58 4.99 -2.08 10.78
N VAL A 59 4.67 -0.98 11.46
CA VAL A 59 3.64 0.00 11.05
C VAL A 59 4.09 1.43 11.27
N ASP A 60 3.63 2.36 10.42
CA ASP A 60 3.97 3.78 10.50
C ASP A 60 3.61 4.40 11.87
N SER A 61 2.53 3.95 12.52
CA SER A 61 2.15 4.36 13.87
C SER A 61 1.28 3.31 14.54
N ALA A 62 1.75 2.77 15.66
CA ALA A 62 1.02 1.81 16.48
C ALA A 62 -0.25 2.45 17.07
N VAL A 63 -0.19 3.74 17.44
CA VAL A 63 -1.32 4.50 17.97
C VAL A 63 -2.43 4.67 16.93
N MET A 64 -2.06 5.02 15.70
CA MET A 64 -3.03 5.18 14.61
C MET A 64 -3.68 3.84 14.23
N LEU A 65 -2.91 2.75 14.24
CA LEU A 65 -3.45 1.41 14.07
C LEU A 65 -4.47 1.12 15.18
N ASN A 66 -4.07 1.29 16.45
CA ASN A 66 -4.95 1.06 17.61
C ASN A 66 -6.26 1.85 17.53
N ALA A 67 -6.23 3.08 17.01
CA ALA A 67 -7.44 3.91 16.83
C ALA A 67 -8.38 3.39 15.72
N LYS A 68 -7.86 2.68 14.73
CA LYS A 68 -8.64 2.13 13.61
C LYS A 68 -9.15 0.71 13.85
N LEU A 69 -8.57 0.00 14.82
CA LEU A 69 -8.95 -1.37 15.16
C LEU A 69 -10.32 -1.41 15.83
N GLN A 70 -11.12 -2.40 15.43
CA GLN A 70 -12.43 -2.67 16.03
C GLN A 70 -12.59 -4.17 16.27
N PRO A 71 -13.23 -4.58 17.38
CA PRO A 71 -13.54 -5.99 17.61
C PRO A 71 -14.36 -6.57 16.45
N GLY A 72 -14.07 -7.81 16.07
CA GLY A 72 -14.74 -8.51 14.97
C GLY A 72 -14.08 -8.38 13.60
N MET A 73 -13.06 -7.53 13.44
CA MET A 73 -12.28 -7.44 12.19
C MET A 73 -11.56 -8.75 11.86
N THR A 74 -11.43 -9.08 10.58
CA THR A 74 -10.66 -10.26 10.15
C THR A 74 -9.16 -9.94 10.03
N MET A 75 -8.31 -10.96 10.09
CA MET A 75 -6.86 -10.80 9.87
C MET A 75 -6.54 -10.09 8.55
N LEU A 76 -7.29 -10.40 7.48
CA LEU A 76 -7.15 -9.76 6.17
C LEU A 76 -7.46 -8.25 6.21
N GLN A 77 -8.50 -7.84 6.96
CA GLN A 77 -8.82 -6.41 7.12
C GLN A 77 -7.70 -5.67 7.86
N VAL A 78 -7.14 -6.29 8.90
CA VAL A 78 -6.02 -5.72 9.66
C VAL A 78 -4.77 -5.58 8.78
N ILE A 79 -4.40 -6.63 8.02
CA ILE A 79 -3.27 -6.57 7.08
C ILE A 79 -3.50 -5.49 6.00
N GLY A 80 -4.73 -5.31 5.52
CA GLY A 80 -5.07 -4.24 4.58
C GLY A 80 -4.85 -2.83 5.16
N LEU A 81 -5.07 -2.65 6.47
CA LEU A 81 -4.85 -1.39 7.18
C LEU A 81 -3.37 -1.12 7.45
N THR A 82 -2.61 -2.14 7.83
CA THR A 82 -1.18 -2.02 8.19
C THR A 82 -0.26 -2.08 6.97
N ARG A 83 -0.72 -2.67 5.87
CA ARG A 83 0.10 -3.03 4.69
C ARG A 83 1.34 -3.85 5.05
N SER A 84 1.29 -4.55 6.19
CA SER A 84 2.39 -5.30 6.77
C SER A 84 1.87 -6.58 7.40
N LEU A 85 2.57 -7.69 7.17
CA LEU A 85 2.27 -8.95 7.85
C LEU A 85 2.59 -8.79 9.34
N GLY A 86 1.70 -9.24 10.20
CA GLY A 86 1.94 -9.22 11.65
C GLY A 86 3.07 -10.16 12.03
N ARG A 87 3.75 -9.85 13.13
CA ARG A 87 4.70 -10.78 13.76
C ARG A 87 3.93 -11.72 14.69
N LYS A 88 4.07 -13.03 14.51
CA LYS A 88 3.45 -14.00 15.44
C LYS A 88 4.15 -13.92 16.79
N LEU A 89 3.37 -13.88 17.87
CA LEU A 89 3.88 -13.90 19.25
C LEU A 89 3.92 -15.33 19.78
N ASP A 90 4.96 -15.67 20.54
CA ASP A 90 5.06 -16.96 21.22
C ASP A 90 4.04 -17.00 22.38
N GLY A 91 2.97 -17.79 22.22
CA GLY A 91 1.88 -17.87 23.21
C GLY A 91 0.53 -18.39 22.67
N GLY A 92 0.39 -18.57 21.36
CA GLY A 92 -0.81 -19.18 20.74
C GLY A 92 -0.81 -19.01 19.22
N ASP A 93 -1.64 -19.78 18.52
CA ASP A 93 -1.70 -19.72 17.04
C ASP A 93 -2.27 -18.40 16.50
N ASP A 94 -2.96 -17.62 17.34
CA ASP A 94 -3.75 -16.45 16.95
C ASP A 94 -3.29 -15.12 17.59
N HIS A 95 -2.06 -15.06 18.11
CA HIS A 95 -1.49 -13.84 18.70
C HIS A 95 -0.52 -13.17 17.72
N TRP A 96 -0.77 -11.90 17.41
CA TRP A 96 -0.02 -11.14 16.40
C TRP A 96 0.37 -9.78 16.94
N SER A 97 1.54 -9.26 16.55
CA SER A 97 1.98 -7.93 16.92
C SER A 97 2.45 -7.09 15.74
N TRP A 98 2.26 -5.78 15.90
CA TRP A 98 2.85 -4.76 15.05
C TRP A 98 3.51 -3.69 15.91
N SER A 99 4.70 -3.25 15.54
CA SER A 99 5.48 -2.23 16.24
C SER A 99 5.76 -1.04 15.34
N ASP A 100 5.80 0.16 15.89
CA ASP A 100 6.25 1.37 15.19
C ASP A 100 7.72 1.71 15.48
N GLU A 101 8.27 2.71 14.77
CA GLU A 101 9.65 3.18 14.98
C GLU A 101 9.85 3.81 16.36
N GLY A 102 8.76 4.29 16.99
CA GLY A 102 8.77 4.86 18.33
C GLY A 102 8.79 3.82 19.45
N GLY A 103 8.88 2.52 19.12
CA GLY A 103 8.90 1.42 20.08
C GLY A 103 7.52 1.06 20.65
N SER A 104 6.45 1.72 20.22
CA SER A 104 5.08 1.35 20.61
C SER A 104 4.66 0.10 19.84
N THR A 105 4.01 -0.83 20.52
CA THR A 105 3.64 -2.14 19.96
C THR A 105 2.16 -2.43 20.20
N VAL A 106 1.40 -2.71 19.15
CA VAL A 106 0.03 -3.24 19.25
C VAL A 106 0.07 -4.76 19.23
N LYS A 107 -0.53 -5.38 20.23
CA LYS A 107 -0.74 -6.83 20.31
C LYS A 107 -2.21 -7.11 20.00
N LEU A 108 -2.47 -7.96 19.03
CA LEU A 108 -3.81 -8.41 18.63
C LEU A 108 -3.98 -9.90 18.94
N ARG A 109 -5.15 -10.24 19.45
CA ARG A 109 -5.58 -11.62 19.71
C ARG A 109 -6.80 -11.92 18.87
N PHE A 110 -6.68 -12.93 18.03
CA PHE A 110 -7.79 -13.45 17.23
C PHE A 110 -8.40 -14.67 17.91
N GLU A 111 -9.71 -14.84 17.77
CA GLU A 111 -10.44 -16.04 18.18
C GLU A 111 -11.42 -16.38 17.06
N GLY A 112 -11.34 -17.60 16.52
CA GLY A 112 -12.16 -18.01 15.37
C GLY A 112 -11.93 -17.14 14.12
N GLY A 113 -10.71 -16.63 13.91
CA GLY A 113 -10.33 -15.81 12.76
C GLY A 113 -10.81 -14.35 12.82
N LYS A 114 -11.41 -13.90 13.92
CA LYS A 114 -11.83 -12.51 14.15
C LYS A 114 -11.09 -11.89 15.32
N LEU A 115 -10.88 -10.59 15.26
CA LEU A 115 -10.20 -9.82 16.29
C LEU A 115 -11.05 -9.79 17.56
N ALA A 116 -10.59 -10.48 18.60
CA ALA A 116 -11.27 -10.53 19.89
C ALA A 116 -10.81 -9.39 20.81
N ARG A 117 -9.50 -9.18 20.89
CA ARG A 117 -8.89 -8.18 21.77
C ARG A 117 -7.66 -7.57 21.12
N PHE A 118 -7.41 -6.31 21.41
CA PHE A 118 -6.18 -5.62 21.02
C PHE A 118 -5.71 -4.74 22.18
N GLU A 119 -4.40 -4.63 22.34
CA GLU A 119 -3.76 -3.85 23.39
C GLU A 119 -2.59 -3.07 22.81
N LEU A 120 -2.47 -1.80 23.20
CA LEU A 120 -1.36 -0.94 22.85
C LEU A 120 -0.38 -0.90 24.01
N ASP A 121 0.80 -1.46 23.78
CA ASP A 121 1.96 -1.39 24.65
C ASP A 121 2.79 -0.16 24.25
N ARG A 122 3.03 0.75 25.19
CA ARG A 122 3.85 1.95 24.95
C ARG A 122 5.13 1.84 25.79
N PRO A 123 6.31 2.17 25.23
CA PRO A 123 7.52 2.25 26.02
C PRO A 123 7.36 3.33 27.11
N ALA A 124 7.93 3.06 28.29
CA ALA A 124 7.94 4.03 29.39
C ALA A 124 8.71 5.31 29.00
N PRO A 125 8.29 6.49 29.49
CA PRO A 125 8.90 7.77 29.16
C PRO A 125 10.34 7.91 29.68
#